data_AF-A0A523J494-F1
#
_entry.id   AF-A0A523J494-F1
#
_cell.length_a   1.000
_cell.length_b   1.000
_cell.length_c   1.000
_cell.angle_alpha   90.00
_cell.angle_beta   90.00
_cell.angle_gamma   90.00
#
_symmetry.space_group_name_H-M   'P 1'
#
loop_
_entity.id
_entity.type
_entity.pdbx_description
1 polymer ?
#
loop_
_entity_poly.entity_id
_entity_poly.type
_entity_poly.pdbx_seq_one_letter_code
_entity_poly.pdbx_strand_id
1 'polypeptide(L)' 'WFKERVYKLEDEEPDRDLTDFSAAMTKAMEFDSRIPIGLIYRIEKPTYEDTEPVLLKGPLVDQSLGIKKELFDQLLAVTM' A
#
# COMPACT_ATOMS: atom_id res chain seq x y z
N TRP A 1 -31.43 -8.10 -7.66
CA TRP A 1 -30.11 -8.64 -8.05
C TRP A 1 -29.03 -8.30 -7.03
N PHE A 2 -28.31 -7.15 -7.08
CA PHE A 2 -27.23 -6.88 -6.10
C PHE A 2 -27.71 -6.74 -4.64
N LYS A 3 -28.76 -5.94 -4.39
CA LYS A 3 -29.24 -5.65 -3.02
C LYS A 3 -29.58 -6.89 -2.19
N GLU A 4 -30.07 -7.95 -2.83
CA GLU A 4 -30.47 -9.20 -2.15
C GLU A 4 -29.29 -10.15 -1.93
N ARG A 5 -28.17 -9.91 -2.62
CA ARG A 5 -26.99 -10.80 -2.63
C ARG A 5 -25.85 -10.27 -1.78
N VAL A 6 -25.80 -8.96 -1.53
CA VAL A 6 -24.71 -8.34 -0.77
C VAL A 6 -24.87 -8.59 0.73
N TYR A 7 -23.76 -8.91 1.40
CA TYR A 7 -23.69 -9.00 2.86
C TYR A 7 -22.40 -8.35 3.36
N LYS A 8 -22.43 -7.75 4.56
CA LYS A 8 -21.26 -7.10 5.16
C LYS A 8 -20.46 -8.12 5.95
N LEU A 9 -19.17 -8.21 5.63
CA LEU A 9 -18.26 -9.09 6.34
C LEU A 9 -18.08 -8.68 7.81
N GLU A 10 -18.24 -7.39 8.13
CA GLU A 10 -18.15 -6.88 9.51
C GLU A 10 -19.33 -7.33 10.39
N ASP A 11 -20.49 -7.60 9.79
CA ASP A 11 -21.70 -8.01 10.52
C ASP A 11 -21.71 -9.54 10.74
N GLU A 12 -21.29 -10.33 9.73
CA GLU A 12 -21.30 -11.80 9.80
C GLU A 12 -20.00 -12.40 10.39
N GLU A 13 -18.85 -11.74 10.18
CA GLU A 13 -17.53 -12.23 10.58
C GLU A 13 -16.68 -11.12 11.24
N PRO A 14 -17.12 -10.59 12.40
CA PRO A 14 -16.46 -9.45 13.06
C PRO A 14 -15.05 -9.79 13.56
N ASP A 15 -14.79 -11.05 13.93
CA ASP A 15 -13.54 -11.50 14.56
C ASP A 15 -12.55 -12.13 13.56
N ARG A 16 -12.79 -12.03 12.25
CA ARG A 16 -11.91 -12.66 11.26
C ARG A 16 -10.54 -12.00 11.21
N ASP A 17 -9.52 -12.81 10.94
CA ASP A 17 -8.17 -12.31 10.71
C ASP A 17 -8.07 -11.62 9.34
N LEU A 18 -7.88 -10.30 9.36
CA LEU A 18 -7.73 -9.48 8.15
C LEU A 18 -6.36 -9.64 7.47
N THR A 19 -5.41 -10.31 8.13
CA THR A 19 -4.05 -10.51 7.64
C THR A 19 -3.86 -11.84 6.91
N ASP A 20 -4.84 -12.75 6.97
CA ASP A 20 -4.85 -14.00 6.21
C ASP A 20 -5.27 -13.76 4.75
N PHE A 21 -4.28 -13.75 3.87
CA PHE A 21 -4.48 -13.54 2.44
C PHE A 21 -5.29 -14.67 1.77
N SER A 22 -5.14 -15.92 2.21
CA SER A 22 -5.85 -17.06 1.61
C SER A 22 -7.34 -17.01 1.95
N ALA A 23 -7.66 -16.69 3.21
CA ALA A 23 -9.03 -16.50 3.65
C ALA A 23 -9.69 -15.31 2.91
N ALA A 24 -8.98 -14.19 2.80
CA ALA A 24 -9.42 -13.02 2.05
C ALA A 24 -9.72 -13.34 0.57
N MET A 25 -8.85 -14.09 -0.11
CA MET A 25 -9.06 -14.48 -1.50
C MET A 25 -10.28 -15.40 -1.65
N THR A 26 -10.45 -16.35 -0.73
CA THR A 26 -11.61 -17.25 -0.72
C THR A 26 -12.91 -16.46 -0.66
N LYS A 27 -12.97 -15.44 0.22
CA LYS A 27 -14.12 -14.52 0.31
C LYS A 27 -14.30 -13.69 -0.96
N ALA A 28 -13.23 -13.11 -1.51
CA ALA A 28 -13.32 -12.29 -2.73
C ALA A 28 -13.86 -13.06 -3.94
N MET A 29 -13.68 -14.39 -3.98
CA MET A 29 -14.20 -15.25 -5.05
C MET A 29 -15.68 -15.64 -4.88
N GLU A 30 -16.32 -15.33 -3.74
CA GLU A 30 -17.75 -15.53 -3.55
C GLU A 30 -18.55 -14.54 -4.43
N PHE A 31 -19.04 -15.00 -5.58
CA PHE A 31 -19.85 -14.16 -6.49
C PHE A 31 -21.14 -14.80 -6.98
N ASP A 32 -21.40 -16.07 -6.65
CA ASP A 32 -22.50 -16.83 -7.26
C ASP A 32 -23.85 -16.61 -6.57
N SER A 33 -23.96 -16.89 -5.27
CA SER A 33 -25.22 -16.75 -4.50
C SER A 33 -25.25 -15.50 -3.62
N ARG A 34 -24.12 -15.16 -3.02
CA ARG A 34 -23.92 -13.99 -2.18
C ARG A 34 -22.61 -13.30 -2.56
N ILE A 35 -22.54 -12.00 -2.28
CA ILE A 35 -21.42 -11.13 -2.64
C ILE A 35 -20.95 -10.44 -1.35
N PRO A 36 -19.77 -10.77 -0.83
CA PRO A 36 -19.24 -10.08 0.34
C PRO A 36 -18.88 -8.63 -0.02
N ILE A 37 -19.23 -7.72 0.88
CA ILE A 37 -18.80 -6.32 0.86
C ILE A 37 -18.13 -5.97 2.19
N GLY A 38 -17.32 -4.90 2.19
CA GLY A 38 -16.57 -4.46 3.36
C GLY A 38 -15.07 -4.73 3.24
N LEU A 39 -14.37 -4.76 4.38
CA LEU A 39 -12.91 -4.80 4.47
C LEU A 39 -12.34 -6.20 4.28
N ILE A 40 -12.22 -6.72 3.06
CA ILE A 40 -11.81 -8.12 2.85
C ILE A 40 -10.40 -8.45 3.40
N TYR A 41 -9.43 -7.56 3.25
CA TYR A 41 -8.04 -7.78 3.66
C TYR A 41 -7.38 -6.47 4.11
N ARG A 42 -6.54 -6.53 5.15
CA ARG A 42 -5.73 -5.40 5.59
C ARG A 42 -4.43 -5.90 6.19
N ILE A 43 -3.32 -5.36 5.70
CA ILE A 43 -1.99 -5.60 6.26
C ILE A 43 -1.19 -4.30 6.25
N GLU A 44 -0.33 -4.14 7.25
CA GLU A 44 0.66 -3.07 7.27
C GLU A 44 1.94 -3.57 6.60
N LYS A 45 2.34 -2.90 5.53
CA LYS A 45 3.60 -3.14 4.80
C LYS A 45 4.20 -1.81 4.40
N PRO A 46 5.53 -1.73 4.22
CA PRO A 46 6.16 -0.55 3.63
C PRO A 46 5.47 -0.17 2.33
N THR A 47 5.17 1.11 2.18
CA THR A 47 4.80 1.72 0.91
C THR A 47 6.02 1.75 -0.02
N TYR A 48 5.82 2.10 -1.28
CA TYR A 48 6.95 2.27 -2.20
C TYR A 48 7.88 3.39 -1.72
N GLU A 49 7.29 4.47 -1.22
CA GLU A 49 7.98 5.64 -0.70
C GLU A 49 8.82 5.35 0.54
N ASP A 50 8.37 4.43 1.40
CA ASP A 50 9.14 3.95 2.56
C ASP A 50 10.42 3.21 2.14
N THR A 51 10.46 2.67 0.92
CA THR A 51 11.62 1.93 0.39
C THR A 51 12.64 2.81 -0.32
N GLU A 52 12.28 4.06 -0.67
CA GLU A 52 13.13 4.94 -1.47
C GLU A 52 13.91 5.93 -0.58
N PRO A 53 15.25 5.79 -0.45
CA PRO A 53 16.04 6.63 0.46
C PRO A 53 15.94 8.13 0.17
N VAL A 54 15.69 8.51 -1.09
CA VAL A 54 15.53 9.90 -1.51
C VAL A 54 14.21 10.51 -1.00
N LEU A 55 13.19 9.69 -0.77
CA LEU A 55 11.86 10.09 -0.31
C LEU A 55 11.74 10.11 1.22
N LEU A 56 12.72 9.59 1.96
CA LEU A 56 12.77 9.67 3.43
C LEU A 56 12.76 11.12 3.96
N LYS A 57 13.16 12.08 3.12
CA LYS A 57 13.16 13.52 3.45
C LYS A 57 11.83 14.21 3.10
N GLY A 58 10.83 13.46 2.65
CA GLY A 58 9.57 13.98 2.13
C GLY A 58 9.55 14.02 0.59
N PRO A 59 8.43 14.48 0.01
CA PRO A 59 8.22 14.46 -1.43
C PRO A 59 9.21 15.39 -2.16
N LEU A 60 9.65 14.99 -3.36
CA LEU A 60 10.68 15.72 -4.12
C LEU A 60 10.32 17.18 -4.43
N VAL A 61 9.03 17.49 -4.55
CA VAL A 61 8.55 18.86 -4.83
C VAL A 61 8.87 19.85 -3.72
N ASP A 62 8.99 19.37 -2.47
CA ASP A 62 9.31 20.19 -1.30
C ASP A 62 10.82 20.24 -1.04
N GLN A 63 11.61 19.45 -1.75
CA GLN A 63 13.06 19.42 -1.61
C GLN A 63 13.73 20.54 -2.42
N SER A 64 14.80 21.11 -1.88
CA SER A 64 15.59 22.14 -2.57
C SER A 64 16.18 21.60 -3.87
N LEU A 65 15.98 22.30 -4.97
CA LEU A 65 16.56 21.96 -6.26
C LEU A 65 18.08 22.21 -6.30
N GLY A 66 18.77 21.48 -7.17
CA GLY A 66 20.20 21.59 -7.38
C GLY A 66 21.04 20.74 -6.40
N ILE A 67 22.33 20.66 -6.68
CA ILE A 67 23.31 19.98 -5.82
C ILE A 67 24.14 21.01 -5.08
N LYS A 68 24.52 20.69 -3.84
CA LYS A 68 25.45 21.52 -3.07
C LYS A 68 26.80 21.59 -3.79
N LYS A 69 27.44 22.76 -3.76
CA LYS A 69 28.72 22.99 -4.44
C LYS A 69 29.79 22.00 -3.98
N GLU A 70 29.80 21.68 -2.68
CA GLU A 70 30.75 20.73 -2.10
C GLU A 70 30.57 19.31 -2.65
N LEU A 71 29.31 18.88 -2.85
CA LEU A 71 29.00 17.58 -3.44
C LEU A 71 29.36 17.55 -4.93
N PHE A 72 29.12 18.65 -5.65
CA PHE A 72 29.53 18.78 -7.04
C PHE A 72 31.04 18.64 -7.23
N ASP A 73 31.83 19.34 -6.40
CA ASP A 73 33.28 19.29 -6.44
C ASP A 73 33.80 17.86 -6.13
N GLN A 74 33.16 17.14 -5.20
CA GLN A 74 33.48 15.74 -4.89
C GLN A 74 33.22 14.79 -6.08
N LEU A 75 32.09 14.95 -6.77
CA LEU A 75 31.75 14.12 -7.93
C LEU A 75 32.73 14.32 -9.10
N LEU A 76 33.21 15.55 -9.30
CA LEU A 76 34.23 15.87 -10.32
C LEU A 76 35.61 15.33 -9.96
N ALA A 77 35.97 15.30 -8.68
CA ALA A 77 37.25 14.77 -8.23
C ALA A 77 37.39 13.25 -8.42
N VAL A 78 36.27 12.51 -8.46
CA VAL A 78 36.25 11.06 -8.70
C VAL A 78 36.37 10.71 -10.20
N THR A 79 36.15 11.68 -11.08
CA THR A 79 36.18 11.50 -12.55
C THR A 79 37.53 11.88 -13.20
N MET A 80 38.47 12.40 -12.41
CA MET A 80 39.86 12.68 -12.82
C MET A 80 40.84 11.72 -12.15
#